data_AF-A0A7T8H1P7-F1
#
_entry.id   AF-A0A7T8H1P7-F1
#
_cell.length_a   1.000
_cell.length_b   1.000
_cell.length_c   1.000
_cell.angle_alpha   90.00
_cell.angle_beta   90.00
_cell.angle_gamma   90.00
#
_symmetry.space_group_name_H-M   'P 1'
#
loop_
_entity.id
_entity.type
_entity.pdbx_description
1 polymer ?
#
loop_
_entity_poly.entity_id
_entity_poly.type
_entity_poly.pdbx_seq_one_letter_code
_entity_poly.pdbx_strand_id
1 'polypeptide(L)'
;FNVYNVHTMGDEFMVVSGMPNKIGNHHVSEVASMSLDLLAASVVFQIPHRPNSRLHIRMGIHSGPACGVVAGSKIPNYCVMGDTTIVAHMVEKMGEGMKIHLSEASKELLDKVGGFRCEYRGILDMG
;
A
#
# COMPACT_ATOMS: atom_id res chain seq x y z
N PHE A 1 -0.42 13.66 -2.49
CA PHE A 1 0.29 12.41 -2.22
C PHE A 1 1.77 12.69 -2.00
N ASN A 2 2.24 12.54 -0.77
CA ASN A 2 3.66 12.44 -0.43
C ASN A 2 4.05 10.95 -0.32
N VAL A 3 4.20 10.31 -1.48
CA VAL A 3 4.43 8.87 -1.64
C VAL A 3 5.64 8.68 -2.57
N TYR A 4 6.62 7.89 -2.15
CA TYR A 4 7.86 7.65 -2.90
C TYR A 4 7.91 6.25 -3.53
N ASN A 5 8.63 6.19 -4.64
CA ASN A 5 8.64 5.16 -5.68
C ASN A 5 9.13 3.77 -5.21
N VAL A 6 9.05 2.78 -6.10
CA VAL A 6 8.09 1.68 -6.15
C VAL A 6 8.91 0.45 -6.50
N HIS A 7 8.84 -0.60 -5.68
CA HIS A 7 9.26 -1.91 -6.16
C HIS A 7 8.11 -2.50 -6.96
N THR A 8 8.35 -2.81 -8.24
CA THR A 8 7.45 -3.60 -9.07
C THR A 8 7.97 -5.03 -9.15
N MET A 9 7.17 -6.00 -8.74
CA MET A 9 7.44 -7.42 -8.95
C MET A 9 6.24 -8.03 -9.68
N GLY A 10 6.40 -8.30 -10.97
CA GLY A 10 5.30 -8.80 -11.80
C GLY A 10 4.19 -7.74 -11.95
N ASP A 11 3.01 -8.07 -11.47
CA ASP A 11 1.81 -7.22 -11.45
C ASP A 11 1.60 -6.48 -10.12
N GLU A 12 2.48 -6.69 -9.13
CA GLU A 12 2.42 -6.04 -7.83
C GLU A 12 3.23 -4.73 -7.80
N PHE A 13 2.66 -3.72 -7.16
CA PHE A 13 3.28 -2.40 -6.97
C PHE A 13 3.28 -2.04 -5.49
N MET A 14 4.46 -1.77 -4.93
CA MET A 14 4.61 -1.31 -3.55
C MET A 14 4.88 0.19 -3.51
N VAL A 15 4.21 0.90 -2.60
CA VAL A 15 4.35 2.35 -2.39
C VAL A 15 4.60 2.65 -0.91
N VAL A 16 5.38 3.69 -0.64
CA VAL A 16 5.74 4.06 0.74
C VAL A 16 5.53 5.55 0.99
N SER A 17 5.16 5.92 2.22
CA SER A 17 5.07 7.30 2.68
C SER A 17 5.78 7.46 4.02
N GLY A 18 6.22 8.69 4.33
CA GLY A 18 6.98 8.99 5.56
C GLY A 18 8.49 8.69 5.45
N MET A 19 9.00 8.43 4.24
CA MET A 19 10.42 8.26 3.94
C MET A 19 10.81 9.05 2.67
N PRO A 20 12.02 9.63 2.60
CA PRO A 20 12.99 9.77 3.70
C PRO A 20 12.54 10.77 4.78
N ASN A 21 11.59 11.64 4.43
CA ASN A 21 11.08 12.68 5.31
C ASN A 21 9.87 12.16 6.10
N LYS A 22 10.01 12.15 7.43
CA LYS A 22 8.92 11.78 8.33
C LYS A 22 7.85 12.87 8.33
N ILE A 23 6.59 12.46 8.20
CA ILE A 23 5.41 13.37 8.22
C ILE A 23 4.45 13.06 9.37
N GLY A 24 4.98 12.50 10.46
CA GLY A 24 4.17 12.01 11.58
C GLY A 24 3.16 10.97 11.13
N ASN A 25 2.01 10.87 11.80
CA ASN A 25 0.98 9.88 11.48
C ASN A 25 0.30 10.12 10.13
N HIS A 26 0.53 11.25 9.45
CA HIS A 26 -0.11 11.55 8.16
C HIS A 26 0.37 10.63 7.02
N HIS A 27 1.46 9.87 7.20
CA HIS A 27 1.91 8.93 6.17
C HIS A 27 0.84 7.88 5.84
N VAL A 28 0.07 7.42 6.84
CA VAL A 28 -0.95 6.39 6.62
C VAL A 28 -2.14 6.97 5.84
N SER A 29 -2.51 8.23 6.09
CA SER A 29 -3.59 8.89 5.35
C SER A 29 -3.22 9.19 3.91
N GLU A 30 -1.94 9.52 3.63
CA GLU A 30 -1.48 9.71 2.25
C GLU A 30 -1.59 8.42 1.43
N VAL A 31 -1.16 7.28 2.00
CA VAL A 31 -1.27 5.97 1.35
C VAL A 31 -2.73 5.55 1.23
N ALA A 32 -3.53 5.67 2.29
CA ALA A 32 -4.95 5.30 2.26
C ALA A 32 -5.75 6.11 1.24
N SER A 33 -5.51 7.42 1.15
CA SER A 33 -6.17 8.29 0.16
C SER A 33 -5.78 7.89 -1.26
N MET A 34 -4.50 7.63 -1.51
CA MET A 34 -4.04 7.16 -2.82
C MET A 34 -4.65 5.79 -3.19
N SER A 35 -4.78 4.87 -2.23
CA SER A 35 -5.41 3.58 -2.45
C SER A 35 -6.89 3.73 -2.82
N LEU A 36 -7.62 4.64 -2.18
CA LEU A 36 -9.02 4.94 -2.52
C LEU A 36 -9.14 5.50 -3.94
N ASP A 37 -8.28 6.44 -4.31
CA ASP A 37 -8.26 7.04 -5.65
C ASP A 37 -7.90 6.00 -6.73
N LEU A 38 -6.94 5.12 -6.46
CA LEU A 38 -6.56 4.03 -7.37
C LEU A 38 -7.70 3.02 -7.53
N LEU A 39 -8.41 2.68 -6.46
CA LEU A 39 -9.58 1.81 -6.53
C LEU A 39 -10.73 2.47 -7.32
N ALA A 40 -10.97 3.76 -7.13
CA ALA A 40 -11.95 4.50 -7.92
C ALA A 40 -11.58 4.55 -9.40
N ALA A 41 -10.29 4.79 -9.70
CA ALA A 41 -9.78 4.81 -11.07
C ALA A 41 -9.86 3.44 -11.73
N SER A 42 -9.61 2.34 -11.00
CA SER A 42 -9.65 0.99 -11.56
C SER A 42 -11.05 0.57 -12.03
N VAL A 43 -12.10 1.13 -11.42
CA VAL A 43 -13.50 0.85 -11.78
C VAL A 43 -13.87 1.43 -13.15
N VAL A 44 -13.33 2.61 -13.50
CA VAL A 44 -13.62 3.32 -14.76
C VAL A 44 -12.58 3.07 -15.84
N PHE A 45 -11.41 2.56 -15.47
CA PHE A 45 -10.34 2.25 -16.41
C PHE A 45 -10.71 1.07 -17.32
N GLN A 46 -10.68 1.30 -18.63
CA GLN A 46 -10.81 0.26 -19.64
C GLN A 46 -9.44 -0.20 -20.11
N ILE A 47 -9.24 -1.51 -20.13
CA ILE A 47 -7.99 -2.10 -20.61
C ILE A 47 -7.97 -2.00 -22.14
N PRO A 48 -7.02 -1.25 -22.77
CA PRO A 48 -7.08 -0.97 -24.20
C PRO A 48 -7.10 -2.22 -25.09
N HIS A 49 -6.36 -3.26 -24.68
CA HIS A 49 -6.26 -4.53 -25.38
C HIS A 49 -7.31 -5.58 -24.92
N ARG A 50 -8.14 -5.25 -23.91
CA ARG A 50 -9.21 -6.11 -23.37
C ARG A 50 -10.41 -5.26 -22.92
N PRO A 51 -11.17 -4.66 -23.84
CA PRO A 51 -12.24 -3.70 -23.51
C PRO A 51 -13.39 -4.31 -22.69
N ASN A 52 -13.59 -5.63 -22.76
CA ASN A 52 -14.61 -6.36 -22.01
C ASN A 52 -14.13 -6.80 -20.61
N SER A 53 -12.88 -6.54 -20.26
CA SER A 53 -12.30 -6.90 -18.96
C SER A 53 -12.14 -5.64 -18.10
N ARG A 54 -12.52 -5.76 -16.83
CA ARG A 54 -12.29 -4.72 -15.83
C ARG A 54 -11.00 -5.00 -15.08
N LEU A 55 -10.26 -3.94 -14.77
CA LEU A 55 -9.10 -4.02 -13.91
C LEU A 55 -9.54 -4.30 -12.47
N HIS A 56 -9.25 -5.51 -11.98
CA HIS A 56 -9.47 -5.87 -10.59
C HIS A 56 -8.15 -5.72 -9.84
N ILE A 57 -8.13 -4.82 -8.86
CA ILE A 57 -6.96 -4.61 -8.01
C ILE A 57 -7.25 -5.12 -6.60
N ARG A 58 -6.20 -5.56 -5.93
CA ARG A 58 -6.19 -5.90 -4.52
C ARG A 58 -5.11 -5.06 -3.85
N MET A 59 -5.38 -4.56 -2.65
CA MET A 59 -4.47 -3.63 -1.98
C MET A 59 -4.36 -3.98 -0.50
N GLY A 60 -3.15 -3.88 0.03
CA GLY A 60 -2.86 -4.04 1.45
C GLY A 60 -2.04 -2.85 1.97
N ILE A 61 -2.35 -2.40 3.19
CA ILE A 61 -1.68 -1.28 3.84
C ILE A 61 -1.22 -1.71 5.24
N HIS A 62 0.10 -1.64 5.44
CA HIS A 62 0.73 -1.87 6.74
C HIS A 62 1.64 -0.69 7.11
N SER A 63 1.73 -0.41 8.41
CA SER A 63 2.53 0.67 8.98
C SER A 63 3.46 0.10 10.02
N GLY A 64 4.75 0.41 9.91
CA GLY A 64 5.78 -0.12 10.79
C GLY A 64 7.16 0.49 10.47
N PRO A 65 8.19 0.15 11.26
CA PRO A 65 9.55 0.60 11.00
C PRO A 65 10.09 -0.02 9.71
N ALA A 66 10.72 0.79 8.86
CA ALA A 66 11.36 0.32 7.64
C ALA A 66 12.70 1.04 7.43
N CYS A 67 13.61 0.38 6.72
CA CYS A 67 14.91 0.93 6.37
C CYS A 67 14.95 1.29 4.89
N GLY A 68 15.36 2.52 4.58
CA GLY A 68 15.63 2.95 3.22
C GLY A 68 17.09 2.69 2.90
N VAL A 69 17.36 1.99 1.81
CA VAL A 69 18.72 1.64 1.36
C VAL A 69 18.95 2.13 -0.06
N VAL A 70 20.18 2.50 -0.38
CA VAL A 70 20.61 2.77 -1.75
C VAL A 70 21.42 1.59 -2.24
N ALA A 71 20.93 0.90 -3.26
CA ALA A 71 21.57 -0.27 -3.84
C ALA A 71 22.16 0.05 -5.22
N GLY A 72 23.34 -0.50 -5.52
CA GLY A 72 24.02 -0.34 -6.81
C GLY A 72 25.04 0.81 -6.84
N SER A 73 26.26 0.51 -7.29
CA SER A 73 27.37 1.48 -7.32
C SER A 73 27.38 2.39 -8.55
N LYS A 74 26.93 1.88 -9.70
CA LYS A 74 26.86 2.64 -10.96
C LYS A 74 25.48 3.26 -11.22
N ILE A 75 24.43 2.57 -10.79
CA ILE A 75 23.03 3.01 -10.93
C ILE A 75 22.40 2.84 -9.54
N PRO A 76 22.42 3.89 -8.70
CA PRO A 76 21.84 3.83 -7.36
C PRO A 76 20.32 3.75 -7.46
N ASN A 77 19.74 2.72 -6.84
CA ASN A 77 18.31 2.53 -6.69
C ASN A 77 17.93 2.66 -5.22
N TYR A 78 16.93 3.49 -4.92
CA TYR A 78 16.37 3.57 -3.57
C TYR A 78 15.40 2.42 -3.34
N CYS A 79 15.65 1.62 -2.32
CA CYS A 79 14.85 0.46 -1.95
C CYS A 79 14.41 0.60 -0.49
N VAL A 80 13.23 0.07 -0.18
CA VAL A 80 12.74 -0.04 1.20
C VAL A 80 12.74 -1.51 1.60
N MET A 81 13.39 -1.80 2.73
CA MET A 81 13.56 -3.14 3.27
C MET A 81 13.12 -3.21 4.73
N GLY A 82 12.69 -4.39 5.17
CA GLY A 82 12.36 -4.70 6.56
C GLY A 82 11.06 -5.50 6.69
N ASP A 83 10.79 -6.01 7.89
CA ASP A 83 9.61 -6.85 8.16
C ASP A 83 8.30 -6.15 7.80
N THR A 84 8.26 -4.82 7.90
CA THR A 84 7.11 -4.00 7.46
C THR A 84 6.73 -4.26 6.00
N THR A 85 7.70 -4.44 5.08
CA THR A 85 7.39 -4.70 3.67
C THR A 85 6.85 -6.12 3.46
N ILE A 86 7.31 -7.08 4.26
CA ILE A 86 6.84 -8.46 4.26
C ILE A 86 5.39 -8.52 4.78
N VAL A 87 5.10 -7.90 5.91
CA VAL A 87 3.75 -7.83 6.48
C VAL A 87 2.81 -7.08 5.54
N ALA A 88 3.24 -5.98 4.91
CA ALA A 88 2.45 -5.27 3.91
C ALA A 88 2.03 -6.18 2.74
N HIS A 89 2.98 -6.96 2.22
CA HIS A 89 2.70 -7.94 1.16
C HIS A 89 1.73 -9.03 1.65
N MET A 90 1.87 -9.54 2.88
CA MET A 90 0.91 -10.51 3.42
C MET A 90 -0.51 -9.93 3.57
N VAL A 91 -0.63 -8.67 4.02
CA VAL A 91 -1.93 -7.98 4.14
C VAL A 91 -2.59 -7.83 2.76
N GLU A 92 -1.81 -7.53 1.71
CA GLU A 92 -2.31 -7.51 0.33
C GLU A 92 -2.75 -8.89 -0.12
N LYS A 93 -1.88 -9.90 0.04
CA LYS A 93 -2.11 -11.26 -0.46
C LYS A 93 -3.31 -11.94 0.19
N MET A 94 -3.52 -11.73 1.48
CA MET A 94 -4.67 -12.24 2.23
C MET A 94 -5.95 -11.41 1.98
N GLY A 95 -5.83 -10.32 1.22
CA GLY A 95 -6.92 -9.43 0.90
C GLY A 95 -7.91 -9.99 -0.11
N GLU A 96 -9.04 -9.32 -0.23
CA GLU A 96 -10.05 -9.59 -1.25
C GLU A 96 -9.90 -8.62 -2.42
N GLY A 97 -10.19 -9.09 -3.63
CA GLY A 97 -10.21 -8.24 -4.81
C GLY A 97 -11.21 -7.09 -4.64
N MET A 98 -10.85 -5.92 -5.17
CA MET A 98 -11.63 -4.68 -5.07
C MET A 98 -11.82 -4.16 -3.64
N LYS A 99 -10.98 -4.59 -2.69
CA LYS A 99 -10.94 -4.08 -1.32
C LYS A 99 -9.53 -3.64 -0.95
N ILE A 100 -9.48 -2.70 0.00
CA ILE A 100 -8.24 -2.22 0.62
C ILE A 100 -8.18 -2.83 2.02
N HIS A 101 -7.18 -3.66 2.27
CA HIS A 101 -7.00 -4.33 3.55
C HIS A 101 -5.98 -3.60 4.39
N LEU A 102 -6.25 -3.54 5.70
CA LEU A 102 -5.45 -2.81 6.67
C LEU A 102 -4.97 -3.79 7.74
N SER A 103 -3.69 -3.70 8.08
CA SER A 103 -3.23 -4.23 9.37
C SER A 103 -3.80 -3.43 10.54
N GLU A 104 -3.83 -4.03 11.73
CA GLU A 104 -4.23 -3.35 12.98
C GLU A 104 -3.39 -2.08 13.21
N ALA A 105 -2.06 -2.16 13.05
CA ALA A 105 -1.17 -1.01 13.20
C ALA A 105 -1.54 0.18 12.31
N SER A 106 -1.88 -0.06 11.03
CA SER A 106 -2.34 1.00 10.12
C SER A 106 -3.69 1.56 10.55
N LYS A 107 -4.61 0.70 11.00
CA LYS A 107 -5.95 1.11 11.44
C LYS A 107 -5.85 2.03 12.65
N GLU A 108 -5.03 1.70 13.64
CA GLU A 108 -4.84 2.56 14.83
C GLU A 108 -4.30 3.95 14.47
N LEU A 109 -3.40 4.03 13.49
CA LEU A 109 -2.88 5.31 13.01
C LEU A 109 -3.94 6.10 12.23
N LEU A 110 -4.74 5.43 11.39
CA LEU A 110 -5.83 6.07 10.66
C LEU A 110 -6.91 6.62 11.61
N ASP A 111 -7.25 5.90 12.68
CA ASP A 111 -8.20 6.37 13.68
C ASP A 111 -7.73 7.67 14.35
N LYS A 112 -6.41 7.78 14.61
CA LYS A 112 -5.82 9.00 15.19
C LYS A 112 -5.86 10.18 14.24
N VAL A 113 -5.71 9.94 12.93
CA VAL A 113 -5.78 11.00 11.90
C VAL A 113 -7.24 11.40 11.63
N GLY A 114 -8.16 10.44 11.62
CA GLY A 114 -9.57 10.63 11.30
C GLY A 114 -9.85 10.76 9.80
N GLY A 115 -11.12 10.83 9.43
CA GLY A 115 -11.58 11.01 8.04
C GLY A 115 -11.77 9.73 7.23
N PHE A 116 -11.45 8.57 7.79
CA PHE A 116 -11.60 7.26 7.15
C PHE A 116 -12.65 6.41 7.86
N ARG A 117 -13.37 5.59 7.10
CA ARG A 117 -14.28 4.57 7.64
C ARG A 117 -13.68 3.21 7.36
N CYS A 118 -13.48 2.43 8.42
CA CYS A 118 -12.93 1.09 8.35
C CYS A 118 -13.91 0.10 8.98
N GLU A 119 -13.98 -1.11 8.43
CA GLU A 119 -14.78 -2.21 8.97
C GLU A 119 -13.84 -3.32 9.44
N TYR A 120 -14.13 -3.89 10.61
CA TYR A 120 -13.34 -5.00 11.12
C TYR A 120 -13.67 -6.28 10.35
N ARG A 121 -12.65 -6.84 9.69
CA ARG A 121 -12.79 -8.07 8.89
C ARG A 121 -12.78 -9.36 9.74
N GLY A 122 -12.17 -9.33 10.92
CA GLY A 122 -11.84 -10.54 11.68
C GLY A 122 -10.34 -10.74 11.86
N ILE A 123 -9.99 -11.77 12.63
CA ILE A 123 -8.60 -12.21 12.82
C ILE A 123 -8.22 -13.10 11.65
N LEU A 124 -7.04 -12.85 11.08
CA LEU A 124 -6.45 -13.67 10.03
C LEU A 124 -5.11 -14.16 10.54
N ASP A 125 -4.91 -15.47 10.47
CA ASP A 125 -3.61 -16.05 10.77
C ASP A 125 -2.67 -15.84 9.57
N MET A 126 -1.50 -15.26 9.82
CA MET A 126 -0.49 -15.00 8.79
C MET A 126 0.54 -16.14 8.66
N GLY A 127 0.44 -17.18 9.51
CA GLY A 127 1.30 -18.37 9.46
C GLY A 127 2.61 -18.23 10.21
#